data_AF-A0A811MR50-F1
#
_entry.id   AF-A0A811MR50-F1
#
_cell.length_a   1.000
_cell.length_b   1.000
_cell.length_c   1.000
_cell.angle_alpha   90.00
_cell.angle_beta   90.00
_cell.angle_gamma   90.00
#
_symmetry.space_group_name_H-M   'P 1'
#
loop_
_entity.id
_entity.type
_entity.pdbx_description
1 polymer ?
#
loop_
_entity_poly.entity_id
_entity_poly.type
_entity_poly.pdbx_seq_one_letter_code
_entity_poly.pdbx_strand_id
1 'polypeptide(L)'
;METSAATPTRPPHPAAASPSPSPSSSLRLWRPVAQRNVRNQWSHLRAAKDQWLAAVADGRSHASALVNTHLSRRNMPATDLGVLKDMPGIRDKANSKLARREEQYSGMLLKAYKEMVRQLSYLVKASHSMRRFSKATPNCSIMQFSDCQDDLNDSGDGGGAPVFKWFSILEFESLAQEFVEMFVSEQKLKRLLLLGFFSITLNEGVEHQTSLDWGDELYDGE
;
A
#
# COMPACT_ATOMS: atom_id res chain seq x y z
N MET A 1 3.87 -97.33 -3.29
CA MET A 1 3.24 -96.67 -4.45
C MET A 1 2.00 -95.96 -3.97
N GLU A 2 1.87 -94.73 -4.43
CA GLU A 2 1.02 -93.65 -3.95
C GLU A 2 -0.48 -93.88 -4.20
N THR A 3 -1.34 -93.19 -3.46
CA THR A 3 -2.14 -92.09 -4.04
C THR A 3 -2.83 -91.29 -2.93
N SER A 4 -2.37 -90.04 -2.80
CA SER A 4 -2.84 -89.02 -1.86
C SER A 4 -4.18 -88.43 -2.28
N ALA A 5 -5.04 -88.16 -1.30
CA ALA A 5 -6.31 -87.47 -1.45
C ALA A 5 -6.10 -85.98 -1.78
N ALA A 6 -6.72 -85.50 -2.86
CA ALA A 6 -6.75 -84.09 -3.22
C ALA A 6 -7.90 -83.37 -2.49
N THR A 7 -7.58 -82.35 -1.70
CA THR A 7 -8.54 -81.42 -1.08
C THR A 7 -8.67 -80.19 -1.99
N PRO A 8 -9.87 -79.66 -2.28
CA PRO A 8 -10.04 -78.57 -3.23
C PRO A 8 -9.59 -77.22 -2.63
N THR A 9 -8.66 -76.56 -3.33
CA THR A 9 -8.12 -75.25 -2.97
C THR A 9 -9.14 -74.16 -3.27
N ARG A 10 -9.55 -73.40 -2.24
CA ARG A 10 -10.38 -72.20 -2.34
C ARG A 10 -9.63 -71.11 -3.15
N PRO A 11 -10.28 -70.40 -4.10
CA PRO A 11 -9.61 -69.35 -4.85
C PRO A 11 -9.24 -68.18 -3.92
N PRO A 12 -8.12 -67.48 -4.18
CA PRO A 12 -7.68 -66.37 -3.35
C PRO A 12 -8.66 -65.20 -3.44
N HIS A 13 -9.02 -64.65 -2.29
CA HIS A 13 -9.78 -63.41 -2.18
C HIS A 13 -9.01 -62.27 -2.88
N PRO A 14 -9.67 -61.40 -3.67
CA PRO A 14 -9.01 -60.22 -4.21
C PRO A 14 -8.56 -59.33 -3.04
N ALA A 15 -7.30 -58.90 -3.09
CA ALA A 15 -6.76 -57.94 -2.15
C ALA A 15 -7.65 -56.70 -2.12
N ALA A 16 -8.07 -56.30 -0.91
CA ALA A 16 -8.83 -55.08 -0.71
C ALA A 16 -8.05 -53.91 -1.32
N ALA A 17 -8.65 -53.25 -2.31
CA ALA A 17 -8.11 -52.02 -2.86
C ALA A 17 -7.92 -51.02 -1.72
N SER A 18 -6.69 -50.54 -1.53
CA SER A 18 -6.38 -49.45 -0.63
C SER A 18 -7.33 -48.28 -0.90
N PRO A 19 -7.91 -47.64 0.14
CA PRO A 19 -8.81 -46.52 -0.06
C PRO A 19 -8.03 -45.41 -0.76
N SER A 20 -8.55 -44.95 -1.90
CA SER A 20 -8.05 -43.77 -2.60
C SER A 20 -7.96 -42.60 -1.61
N PRO A 21 -6.88 -41.80 -1.60
CA PRO A 21 -6.77 -40.68 -0.69
C PRO A 21 -7.93 -39.73 -0.99
N SER A 22 -8.83 -39.58 -0.01
CA SER A 22 -9.97 -38.69 -0.15
C SER A 22 -9.48 -37.26 -0.44
N PRO A 23 -10.09 -36.51 -1.37
CA PRO A 23 -9.68 -35.14 -1.73
C PRO A 23 -9.79 -34.12 -0.58
N SER A 24 -10.24 -34.57 0.59
CA SER A 24 -10.52 -33.77 1.78
C SER A 24 -9.31 -33.39 2.62
N SER A 25 -8.16 -34.07 2.53
CA SER A 25 -6.99 -33.73 3.37
C SER A 25 -6.32 -32.43 2.92
N SER A 26 -6.17 -32.25 1.61
CA SER A 26 -5.53 -31.09 1.00
C SER A 26 -6.42 -29.85 1.04
N LEU A 27 -7.73 -30.03 0.83
CA LEU A 27 -8.73 -28.97 0.99
C LEU A 27 -8.83 -28.44 2.43
N ARG A 28 -8.54 -29.29 3.44
CA ARG A 28 -8.54 -28.89 4.85
C ARG A 28 -7.32 -28.05 5.24
N LEU A 29 -6.19 -28.19 4.56
CA LEU A 29 -4.94 -27.50 4.92
C LEU A 29 -4.82 -26.12 4.26
N TRP A 30 -5.28 -25.93 3.02
CA TRP A 30 -5.12 -24.64 2.34
C TRP A 30 -6.01 -23.54 2.94
N ARG A 31 -7.27 -23.86 3.29
CA ARG A 31 -8.26 -22.84 3.70
C ARG A 31 -7.82 -22.08 4.97
N PRO A 32 -7.37 -22.72 6.05
CA PRO A 32 -6.86 -22.00 7.22
C PRO A 32 -5.67 -21.08 6.90
N VAL A 33 -4.76 -21.51 6.02
CA VAL A 33 -3.61 -20.72 5.60
C VAL A 33 -4.05 -19.52 4.75
N ALA A 34 -4.99 -19.71 3.82
CA ALA A 34 -5.58 -18.64 3.02
C ALA A 34 -6.30 -17.61 3.88
N GLN A 35 -7.12 -18.07 4.83
CA GLN A 35 -7.78 -17.18 5.78
C GLN A 35 -6.76 -16.38 6.60
N ARG A 36 -5.65 -17.00 7.00
CA ARG A 36 -4.58 -16.31 7.73
C ARG A 36 -3.88 -15.27 6.85
N ASN A 37 -3.51 -15.61 5.61
CA ASN A 37 -2.88 -14.66 4.70
C ASN A 37 -3.79 -13.45 4.44
N VAL A 38 -5.06 -13.67 4.11
CA VAL A 38 -6.04 -12.59 3.92
C VAL A 38 -6.09 -11.68 5.15
N ARG A 39 -6.25 -12.24 6.36
CA ARG A 39 -6.24 -11.44 7.61
C ARG A 39 -4.94 -10.65 7.81
N ASN A 40 -3.80 -11.25 7.48
CA ASN A 40 -2.50 -10.59 7.59
C ASN A 40 -2.40 -9.41 6.61
N GLN A 41 -2.78 -9.60 5.33
CA GLN A 41 -2.77 -8.51 4.34
C GLN A 41 -3.72 -7.38 4.74
N TRP A 42 -4.91 -7.69 5.26
CA TRP A 42 -5.80 -6.67 5.82
C TRP A 42 -5.22 -5.94 7.04
N SER A 43 -4.42 -6.63 7.85
CA SER A 43 -3.71 -5.99 8.97
C SER A 43 -2.60 -5.06 8.47
N HIS A 44 -1.86 -5.46 7.42
CA HIS A 44 -0.88 -4.61 6.76
C HIS A 44 -1.53 -3.38 6.11
N LEU A 45 -2.65 -3.57 5.41
CA LEU A 45 -3.45 -2.47 4.84
C LEU A 45 -3.84 -1.47 5.93
N ARG A 46 -4.35 -1.94 7.07
CA ARG A 46 -4.71 -1.07 8.20
C ARG A 46 -3.50 -0.29 8.71
N ALA A 47 -2.39 -0.97 8.97
CA ALA A 47 -1.19 -0.32 9.50
C ALA A 47 -0.64 0.75 8.54
N ALA A 48 -0.56 0.44 7.25
CA ALA A 48 -0.12 1.39 6.23
C ALA A 48 -1.10 2.56 6.09
N LYS A 49 -2.41 2.31 6.15
CA LYS A 49 -3.45 3.35 6.15
C LYS A 49 -3.27 4.31 7.33
N ASP A 50 -3.06 3.79 8.54
CA ASP A 50 -2.92 4.63 9.73
C ASP A 50 -1.65 5.49 9.66
N GLN A 51 -0.54 4.94 9.14
CA GLN A 51 0.68 5.71 8.88
C GLN A 51 0.49 6.75 7.78
N TRP A 52 -0.23 6.41 6.71
CA TRP A 52 -0.58 7.36 5.66
C TRP A 52 -1.41 8.52 6.19
N LEU A 53 -2.42 8.25 7.04
CA LEU A 53 -3.26 9.28 7.66
C LEU A 53 -2.45 10.18 8.61
N ALA A 54 -1.50 9.61 9.36
CA ALA A 54 -0.58 10.40 10.19
C ALA A 54 0.27 11.35 9.33
N ALA A 55 0.84 10.85 8.24
CA ALA A 55 1.60 11.67 7.29
C ALA A 55 0.73 12.77 6.67
N VAL A 56 -0.54 12.49 6.33
CA VAL A 56 -1.51 13.50 5.87
C VAL A 56 -1.76 14.58 6.91
N ALA A 57 -1.90 14.21 8.18
CA ALA A 57 -2.08 15.16 9.27
C ALA A 57 -0.86 16.09 9.42
N ASP A 58 0.35 15.53 9.36
CA ASP A 58 1.60 16.29 9.38
C ASP A 58 1.70 17.22 8.17
N GLY A 59 1.47 16.69 6.96
CA GLY A 59 1.48 17.47 5.73
C GLY A 59 0.51 18.66 5.78
N ARG A 60 -0.71 18.45 6.29
CA ARG A 60 -1.70 19.53 6.47
C ARG A 60 -1.22 20.58 7.46
N SER A 61 -0.60 20.17 8.57
CA SER A 61 -0.03 21.08 9.57
C SER A 61 1.09 21.94 8.94
N HIS A 62 2.00 21.30 8.20
CA HIS A 62 3.11 21.99 7.51
C HIS A 62 2.61 22.93 6.41
N ALA A 63 1.64 22.52 5.59
CA ALA A 63 1.03 23.37 4.57
C ALA A 63 0.36 24.61 5.20
N SER A 64 -0.39 24.43 6.30
CA SER A 64 -1.02 25.55 7.00
C SER A 64 0.01 26.52 7.56
N ALA A 65 1.09 25.99 8.16
CA ALA A 65 2.19 26.80 8.68
C ALA A 65 2.94 27.55 7.56
N LEU A 66 3.14 26.91 6.41
CA LEU A 66 3.75 27.49 5.22
C LEU A 66 2.93 28.69 4.71
N VAL A 67 1.63 28.48 4.47
CA VAL A 67 0.72 29.54 4.01
C VAL A 67 0.68 30.70 5.01
N ASN A 68 0.55 30.42 6.31
CA ASN A 68 0.52 31.45 7.33
C ASN A 68 1.82 32.26 7.36
N THR A 69 2.96 31.60 7.21
CA THR A 69 4.27 32.27 7.19
C THR A 69 4.40 33.15 5.94
N HIS A 70 4.02 32.63 4.78
CA HIS A 70 4.00 33.36 3.51
C HIS A 70 3.11 34.60 3.55
N LEU A 71 1.87 34.47 4.05
CA LEU A 71 0.97 35.60 4.23
C LEU A 71 1.53 36.63 5.22
N SER A 72 2.17 36.18 6.30
CA SER A 72 2.81 37.08 7.28
C SER A 72 3.97 37.87 6.64
N ARG A 73 4.78 37.21 5.80
CA ARG A 73 5.90 37.85 5.08
C ARG A 73 5.38 38.87 4.07
N ARG A 74 4.39 38.50 3.27
CA ARG A 74 3.77 39.38 2.28
C ARG A 74 3.11 40.62 2.91
N ASN A 75 2.49 40.45 4.08
CA ASN A 75 1.85 41.55 4.80
C ASN A 75 2.81 42.34 5.71
N MET A 76 4.07 41.91 5.84
CA MET A 76 5.07 42.56 6.71
C MET A 76 5.27 44.06 6.41
N PRO A 77 5.26 44.54 5.14
CA PRO A 77 5.38 45.96 4.84
C PRO A 77 4.24 46.80 5.42
N ALA A 78 3.01 46.26 5.42
CA ALA A 78 1.80 46.95 5.88
C ALA A 78 1.47 46.71 7.36
N THR A 79 2.22 45.84 8.04
CA THR A 79 1.97 45.49 9.44
C THR A 79 2.38 46.64 10.36
N ASP A 80 1.49 47.04 11.28
CA ASP A 80 1.82 47.97 12.35
C ASP A 80 2.74 47.29 13.38
N LEU A 81 3.95 47.81 13.49
CA LEU A 81 4.97 47.34 14.43
C LEU A 81 4.89 48.04 15.79
N GLY A 82 3.97 49.01 15.95
CA GLY A 82 3.83 49.79 17.18
C GLY A 82 5.15 50.44 17.59
N VAL A 83 5.58 50.18 18.83
CA VAL A 83 6.84 50.72 19.39
C VAL A 83 8.08 50.24 18.64
N LEU A 84 8.01 49.12 17.91
CA LEU A 84 9.14 48.57 17.17
C LEU A 84 9.37 49.24 15.82
N LYS A 85 8.46 50.11 15.34
CA LYS A 85 8.57 50.73 14.00
C LYS A 85 9.84 51.57 13.81
N ASP A 86 10.35 52.14 14.90
CA ASP A 86 11.54 53.01 14.90
C ASP A 86 12.84 52.20 15.01
N MET A 87 12.76 50.88 15.22
CA MET A 87 13.94 50.02 15.28
C MET A 87 14.48 49.78 13.86
N PRO A 88 15.71 50.22 13.55
CA PRO A 88 16.28 50.09 12.21
C PRO A 88 16.44 48.61 11.82
N GLY A 89 16.04 48.27 10.60
CA GLY A 89 16.19 46.91 10.03
C GLY A 89 15.30 45.82 10.64
N ILE A 90 14.35 46.15 11.53
CA ILE A 90 13.48 45.15 12.17
C ILE A 90 12.62 44.38 11.16
N ARG A 91 12.12 45.07 10.13
CA ARG A 91 11.31 44.47 9.06
C ARG A 91 12.13 43.49 8.24
N ASP A 92 13.36 43.87 7.88
CA ASP A 92 14.25 43.00 7.10
C ASP A 92 14.61 41.75 7.89
N LYS A 93 14.91 41.89 9.19
CA LYS A 93 15.19 40.76 10.06
C LYS A 93 13.97 39.85 10.26
N ALA A 94 12.77 40.42 10.37
CA ALA A 94 11.52 39.67 10.44
C ALA A 94 11.26 38.91 9.13
N ASN A 95 11.39 39.57 7.99
CA ASN A 95 11.25 38.97 6.66
C ASN A 95 12.25 37.83 6.44
N SER A 96 13.53 38.02 6.77
CA SER A 96 14.54 36.95 6.67
C SER A 96 14.21 35.75 7.56
N LYS A 97 13.65 35.99 8.75
CA LYS A 97 13.19 34.91 9.65
C LYS A 97 11.98 34.17 9.08
N LEU A 98 11.05 34.88 8.45
CA LEU A 98 9.87 34.29 7.82
C LEU A 98 10.26 33.50 6.56
N ALA A 99 11.14 34.03 5.71
CA ALA A 99 11.66 33.34 4.54
C ALA A 99 12.34 32.00 4.92
N ARG A 100 13.16 31.99 5.98
CA ARG A 100 13.77 30.76 6.48
C ARG A 100 12.74 29.75 7.00
N ARG A 101 11.64 30.23 7.58
CA ARG A 101 10.54 29.35 8.05
C ARG A 101 9.75 28.79 6.88
N GLU A 102 9.51 29.57 5.83
CA GLU A 102 8.89 29.09 4.59
C GLU A 102 9.68 27.92 4.00
N GLU A 103 11.00 28.09 3.81
CA GLU A 103 11.87 27.02 3.31
C GLU A 103 11.81 25.76 4.20
N GLN A 104 11.84 25.95 5.52
CA GLN A 104 11.73 24.85 6.49
C GLN A 104 10.39 24.11 6.35
N TYR A 105 9.27 24.83 6.29
CA TYR A 105 7.95 24.22 6.18
C TYR A 105 7.73 23.58 4.81
N SER A 106 8.26 24.15 3.73
CA SER A 106 8.28 23.53 2.40
C SER A 106 9.02 22.19 2.43
N GLY A 107 10.20 22.15 3.06
CA GLY A 107 10.96 20.90 3.22
C GLY A 107 10.25 19.86 4.09
N MET A 108 9.57 20.28 5.16
CA MET A 108 8.76 19.39 6.00
C MET A 108 7.53 18.85 5.25
N LEU A 109 6.87 19.71 4.47
CA LEU A 109 5.72 19.35 3.64
C LEU A 109 6.12 18.30 2.59
N LEU A 110 7.26 18.49 1.90
CA LEU A 110 7.79 17.50 0.96
C LEU A 110 8.07 16.16 1.64
N LYS A 111 8.69 16.18 2.83
CA LYS A 111 8.96 14.96 3.59
C LYS A 111 7.67 14.21 3.98
N ALA A 112 6.65 14.93 4.43
CA ALA A 112 5.35 14.34 4.73
C ALA A 112 4.72 13.72 3.48
N TYR A 113 4.82 14.38 2.32
CA TYR A 113 4.34 13.84 1.06
C TYR A 113 5.09 12.56 0.63
N LYS A 114 6.43 12.54 0.72
CA LYS A 114 7.23 11.32 0.47
C LYS A 114 6.79 10.16 1.36
N GLU A 115 6.50 10.45 2.63
CA GLU A 115 5.99 9.46 3.56
C GLU A 115 4.61 8.95 3.14
N MET A 116 3.69 9.82 2.67
CA MET A 116 2.42 9.38 2.09
C MET A 116 2.62 8.45 0.89
N VAL A 117 3.48 8.79 -0.07
CA VAL A 117 3.77 7.93 -1.24
C VAL A 117 4.34 6.59 -0.80
N ARG A 118 5.28 6.59 0.15
CA ARG A 118 5.85 5.37 0.72
C ARG A 118 4.78 4.46 1.32
N GLN A 119 3.88 5.01 2.14
CA GLN A 119 2.80 4.22 2.74
C GLN A 119 1.79 3.71 1.71
N LEU A 120 1.52 4.51 0.67
CA LEU A 120 0.68 4.09 -0.44
C LEU A 120 1.29 2.90 -1.19
N SER A 121 2.61 2.85 -1.36
CA SER A 121 3.27 1.69 -1.96
C SER A 121 3.04 0.40 -1.15
N TYR A 122 2.99 0.48 0.19
CA TYR A 122 2.66 -0.67 1.03
C TYR A 122 1.18 -1.05 0.95
N LEU A 123 0.28 -0.06 0.85
CA LEU A 123 -1.14 -0.31 0.61
C LEU A 123 -1.32 -1.12 -0.69
N VAL A 124 -0.72 -0.65 -1.79
CA VAL A 124 -0.74 -1.34 -3.09
C VAL A 124 -0.16 -2.74 -2.96
N LYS A 125 1.04 -2.88 -2.39
CA LYS A 125 1.69 -4.19 -2.21
C LYS A 125 0.85 -5.19 -1.41
N ALA A 126 0.23 -4.74 -0.31
CA ALA A 126 -0.62 -5.58 0.52
C ALA A 126 -1.90 -5.99 -0.22
N SER A 127 -2.49 -5.08 -1.00
CA SER A 127 -3.68 -5.37 -1.82
C SER A 127 -3.41 -6.44 -2.88
N HIS A 128 -2.22 -6.47 -3.51
CA HIS A 128 -1.85 -7.48 -4.51
C HIS A 128 -1.28 -8.78 -3.92
N SER A 129 -1.09 -8.86 -2.61
CA SER A 129 -0.44 -10.01 -1.95
C SER A 129 -1.44 -11.03 -1.38
N MET A 130 -2.73 -10.91 -1.69
CA MET A 130 -3.76 -11.81 -1.13
C MET A 130 -3.78 -13.17 -1.85
N ARG A 131 -3.58 -13.19 -3.17
CA ARG A 131 -3.47 -14.41 -4.00
C ARG A 131 -2.03 -14.96 -4.01
N ARG A 132 -1.77 -15.94 -3.14
CA ARG A 132 -0.44 -16.58 -2.98
C ARG A 132 -0.53 -18.11 -2.89
N PHE A 133 -1.48 -18.71 -3.59
CA PHE A 133 -1.70 -20.17 -3.53
C PHE A 133 -1.64 -20.78 -4.92
N SER A 134 -0.63 -21.61 -5.16
CA SER A 134 -0.57 -22.37 -6.40
C SER A 134 -1.33 -23.70 -6.27
N LYS A 135 -2.05 -24.07 -7.32
CA LYS A 135 -2.40 -25.44 -7.69
C LYS A 135 -1.09 -26.16 -7.93
N ALA A 136 -0.82 -27.19 -7.13
CA ALA A 136 0.21 -28.14 -7.51
C ALA A 136 -0.19 -28.78 -8.86
N THR A 137 0.83 -29.08 -9.67
CA THR A 137 0.88 -29.83 -10.95
C THR A 137 -0.44 -30.47 -11.41
N PRO A 138 -0.80 -30.50 -12.71
CA PRO A 138 -2.13 -30.93 -13.23
C PRO A 138 -2.72 -32.27 -12.73
N ASN A 139 -1.94 -33.13 -12.08
CA ASN A 139 -2.38 -34.40 -11.48
C ASN A 139 -2.44 -34.39 -9.94
N CYS A 140 -2.25 -33.24 -9.29
CA CYS A 140 -2.17 -33.11 -7.83
C CYS A 140 -3.36 -32.26 -7.32
N SER A 141 -4.21 -32.84 -6.47
CA SER A 141 -5.37 -32.15 -5.88
C SER A 141 -5.00 -31.23 -4.71
N ILE A 142 -3.71 -30.94 -4.54
CA ILE A 142 -3.16 -30.23 -3.38
C ILE A 142 -2.85 -28.79 -3.77
N MET A 143 -3.53 -27.83 -3.13
CA MET A 143 -3.15 -26.42 -3.19
C MET A 143 -2.12 -26.13 -2.11
N GLN A 144 -1.00 -25.52 -2.51
CA GLN A 144 0.09 -25.15 -1.62
C GLN A 144 0.24 -23.63 -1.58
N PHE A 145 0.55 -23.10 -0.40
CA PHE A 145 0.94 -21.70 -0.27
C PHE A 145 2.31 -21.51 -0.93
N SER A 146 2.42 -20.51 -1.79
CA SER A 146 3.66 -20.11 -2.43
C SER A 146 3.89 -18.62 -2.21
N ASP A 147 5.11 -18.26 -1.81
CA ASP A 147 5.52 -16.86 -1.73
C ASP A 147 5.86 -16.25 -3.11
N CYS A 148 5.92 -17.09 -4.16
CA CYS A 148 6.21 -16.72 -5.55
C CYS A 148 5.12 -17.20 -6.51
N GLN A 149 4.74 -16.37 -7.49
CA GLN A 149 3.85 -16.79 -8.58
C GLN A 149 4.68 -17.52 -9.64
N ASP A 150 4.91 -18.81 -9.43
CA ASP A 150 5.76 -19.63 -10.31
C ASP A 150 5.03 -20.13 -11.56
N ASP A 151 3.69 -20.19 -11.54
CA ASP A 151 2.85 -20.60 -12.68
C ASP A 151 1.98 -19.43 -13.14
N LEU A 152 2.25 -18.94 -14.36
CA LEU A 152 1.50 -17.85 -14.99
C LEU A 152 0.05 -18.23 -15.33
N ASN A 153 -0.26 -19.53 -15.42
CA ASN A 153 -1.62 -20.01 -15.66
C ASN A 153 -2.44 -20.15 -14.37
N ASP A 154 -1.84 -19.86 -13.21
CA ASP A 154 -2.49 -19.97 -11.92
C ASP A 154 -2.85 -18.60 -11.34
N SER A 155 -4.13 -18.46 -11.02
CA SER A 155 -4.72 -17.26 -10.42
C SER A 155 -4.34 -17.06 -8.95
N GLY A 156 -3.69 -18.02 -8.29
CA GLY A 156 -3.22 -17.83 -6.92
C GLY A 156 -4.34 -17.87 -5.86
N ASP A 157 -5.59 -18.13 -6.26
CA ASP A 157 -6.82 -17.88 -5.50
C ASP A 157 -7.52 -19.14 -4.99
N GLY A 158 -6.87 -20.30 -5.13
CA GLY A 158 -7.46 -21.56 -4.76
C GLY A 158 -8.60 -22.01 -5.68
N GLY A 159 -8.60 -21.59 -6.95
CA GLY A 159 -9.59 -21.99 -7.96
C GLY A 159 -10.99 -21.44 -7.69
N GLY A 160 -11.08 -20.24 -7.13
CA GLY A 160 -12.35 -19.58 -6.78
C GLY A 160 -13.08 -20.19 -5.57
N ALA A 161 -12.48 -21.15 -4.86
CA ALA A 161 -13.10 -21.76 -3.69
C ALA A 161 -13.30 -20.72 -2.57
N PRO A 162 -14.45 -20.71 -1.87
CA PRO A 162 -14.67 -19.76 -0.79
C PRO A 162 -13.71 -20.03 0.37
N VAL A 163 -13.04 -18.96 0.80
CA VAL A 163 -12.15 -18.93 1.95
C VAL A 163 -12.92 -18.62 3.22
N PHE A 164 -13.92 -17.75 3.15
CA PHE A 164 -14.77 -17.36 4.29
C PHE A 164 -16.26 -17.52 3.97
N LYS A 165 -16.87 -18.64 4.38
CA LYS A 165 -18.28 -19.00 4.14
C LYS A 165 -18.68 -18.90 2.66
N TRP A 166 -18.91 -17.69 2.17
CA TRP A 166 -19.38 -17.34 0.83
C TRP A 166 -18.32 -16.60 -0.01
N PHE A 167 -17.30 -16.01 0.62
CA PHE A 167 -16.33 -15.16 -0.08
C PHE A 167 -15.02 -15.90 -0.40
N SER A 168 -14.60 -15.78 -1.66
CA SER A 168 -13.33 -16.19 -2.24
C SER A 168 -12.21 -15.19 -1.93
N ILE A 169 -10.95 -15.57 -2.19
CA ILE A 169 -9.79 -14.64 -2.07
C ILE A 169 -9.96 -13.46 -3.03
N LEU A 170 -10.44 -13.73 -4.24
CA LEU A 170 -10.66 -12.73 -5.28
C LEU A 170 -11.55 -11.60 -4.77
N GLU A 171 -12.68 -11.90 -4.12
CA GLU A 171 -13.59 -10.86 -3.62
C GLU A 171 -12.94 -9.98 -2.54
N PHE A 172 -12.12 -10.55 -1.65
CA PHE A 172 -11.38 -9.75 -0.67
C PHE A 172 -10.29 -8.90 -1.34
N GLU A 173 -9.64 -9.43 -2.35
CA GLU A 173 -8.60 -8.72 -3.07
C GLU A 173 -9.16 -7.57 -3.89
N SER A 174 -10.26 -7.80 -4.62
CA SER A 174 -10.98 -6.76 -5.37
C SER A 174 -11.43 -5.63 -4.43
N LEU A 175 -12.01 -5.97 -3.27
CA LEU A 175 -12.37 -4.96 -2.27
C LEU A 175 -11.15 -4.18 -1.77
N ALA A 176 -10.02 -4.85 -1.55
CA ALA A 176 -8.79 -4.20 -1.15
C ALA A 176 -8.23 -3.28 -2.23
N GLN A 177 -8.30 -3.68 -3.51
CA GLN A 177 -7.87 -2.87 -4.65
C GLN A 177 -8.74 -1.61 -4.79
N GLU A 178 -10.06 -1.75 -4.80
CA GLU A 178 -11.00 -0.60 -4.80
C GLU A 178 -10.73 0.34 -3.63
N PHE A 179 -10.46 -0.22 -2.44
CA PHE A 179 -10.10 0.55 -1.27
C PHE A 179 -8.81 1.36 -1.50
N VAL A 180 -7.75 0.74 -2.05
CA VAL A 180 -6.47 1.41 -2.32
C VAL A 180 -6.58 2.43 -3.45
N GLU A 181 -7.40 2.19 -4.46
CA GLU A 181 -7.65 3.13 -5.57
C GLU A 181 -8.18 4.48 -5.09
N MET A 182 -8.97 4.50 -4.01
CA MET A 182 -9.39 5.75 -3.36
C MET A 182 -8.18 6.55 -2.88
N PHE A 183 -7.20 5.91 -2.21
CA PHE A 183 -5.99 6.57 -1.74
C PHE A 183 -5.08 7.01 -2.88
N VAL A 184 -4.98 6.21 -3.95
CA VAL A 184 -4.23 6.60 -5.16
C VAL A 184 -4.81 7.87 -5.77
N SER A 185 -6.13 7.94 -5.90
CA SER A 185 -6.81 9.12 -6.44
C SER A 185 -6.64 10.33 -5.52
N GLU A 186 -6.73 10.13 -4.20
CA GLU A 186 -6.51 11.19 -3.22
C GLU A 186 -5.05 11.67 -3.20
N GLN A 187 -4.08 10.78 -3.44
CA GLN A 187 -2.66 11.11 -3.52
C GLN A 187 -2.36 12.01 -4.72
N LYS A 188 -2.97 11.73 -5.88
CA LYS A 188 -2.85 12.57 -7.09
C LYS A 188 -3.33 14.00 -6.82
N LEU A 189 -4.44 14.16 -6.11
CA LEU A 189 -4.94 15.48 -5.72
C LEU A 189 -3.97 16.17 -4.75
N LYS A 190 -3.41 15.45 -3.77
CA LYS A 190 -2.42 16.03 -2.85
C LYS A 190 -1.14 16.46 -3.56
N ARG A 191 -0.69 15.71 -4.58
CA ARG A 191 0.42 16.11 -5.44
C ARG A 191 0.14 17.46 -6.13
N LEU A 192 -1.11 17.69 -6.57
CA LEU A 192 -1.53 18.96 -7.18
C LEU A 192 -1.39 20.12 -6.20
N LEU A 193 -1.88 19.91 -4.97
CA LEU A 193 -1.79 20.92 -3.93
C LEU A 193 -0.33 21.21 -3.56
N LEU A 194 0.51 20.18 -3.49
CA LEU A 194 1.94 20.33 -3.19
C LEU A 194 2.65 21.19 -4.24
N LEU A 195 2.41 20.90 -5.52
CA LEU A 195 2.93 21.71 -6.63
C LEU A 195 2.45 23.16 -6.52
N GLY A 196 1.17 23.38 -6.22
CA GLY A 196 0.62 24.71 -5.98
C GLY A 196 1.33 25.47 -4.85
N PHE A 197 1.61 24.81 -3.73
CA PHE A 197 2.35 25.43 -2.62
C PHE A 197 3.77 25.82 -3.02
N PHE A 198 4.48 24.97 -3.77
CA PHE A 198 5.84 25.28 -4.22
C PHE A 198 5.88 26.39 -5.26
N SER A 199 4.92 26.44 -6.19
CA SER A 199 4.80 27.54 -7.15
C SER A 199 4.59 28.89 -6.45
N ILE A 200 3.83 28.94 -5.35
CA ILE A 200 3.65 30.16 -4.56
C ILE A 200 4.98 30.64 -3.99
N THR A 201 5.80 29.73 -3.46
CA THR A 201 7.12 30.09 -2.89
C THR A 201 8.18 30.44 -3.93
N LEU A 202 8.11 29.88 -5.15
CA LEU A 202 9.09 30.09 -6.22
C LEU A 202 8.88 31.42 -6.97
N ASN A 203 7.63 31.84 -7.14
CA ASN A 203 7.28 33.01 -7.97
C ASN A 203 7.64 34.39 -7.34
N GLU A 204 8.12 34.45 -6.10
CA GLU A 204 8.54 35.72 -5.47
C GLU A 204 10.04 36.05 -5.66
N GLY A 205 10.84 35.18 -6.29
CA GLY A 205 12.31 35.33 -6.31
C GLY A 205 12.99 35.45 -7.68
N VAL A 206 12.42 34.92 -8.77
CA VAL A 206 13.10 34.85 -10.07
C VAL A 206 12.08 34.97 -11.20
N GLU A 207 12.43 35.69 -12.27
CA GLU A 207 11.66 35.74 -13.52
C GLU A 207 11.26 34.33 -13.99
N HIS A 208 10.03 34.22 -14.50
CA HIS A 208 9.31 33.02 -14.95
C HIS A 208 10.11 32.01 -15.80
N GLN A 209 10.94 31.15 -15.22
CA GLN A 209 11.62 30.09 -16.00
C GLN A 209 11.56 28.66 -15.41
N THR A 210 11.13 28.45 -14.17
CA THR A 210 10.98 27.10 -13.60
C THR A 210 9.60 26.92 -13.00
N SER A 211 8.57 26.94 -13.86
CA SER A 211 7.28 26.35 -13.50
C SER A 211 7.50 24.85 -13.37
N LEU A 212 7.29 24.27 -12.18
CA LEU A 212 7.23 22.81 -12.07
C LEU A 212 6.11 22.31 -12.99
N ASP A 213 6.47 21.46 -13.94
CA ASP A 213 5.50 20.82 -14.81
C ASP A 213 4.85 19.63 -14.08
N TRP A 214 3.67 19.27 -14.55
CA TRP A 214 2.92 18.14 -14.01
C TRP A 214 3.72 16.83 -14.09
N GLY A 215 4.54 16.67 -15.12
CA GLY A 215 5.36 15.49 -15.36
C GLY A 215 6.66 15.40 -14.56
N ASP A 216 7.04 16.45 -13.83
CA ASP A 216 8.33 16.48 -13.13
C ASP A 216 8.31 15.64 -11.85
N GLU A 217 9.32 14.80 -11.65
CA GLU A 217 9.53 14.13 -10.35
C GLU A 217 9.82 15.19 -9.28
N LEU A 218 9.05 15.19 -8.18
CA LEU A 218 9.28 16.07 -7.04
C LEU A 218 10.52 15.66 -6.24
N TYR A 219 10.95 14.42 -6.42
CA TYR A 219 12.15 13.83 -5.84
C TYR A 219 12.51 12.54 -6.57
N ASP A 220 13.78 12.17 -6.52
CA ASP A 220 14.29 10.95 -7.14
C ASP A 220 13.46 9.72 -6.75
N GLY A 221 12.80 9.10 -7.74
CA GLY A 221 12.05 7.86 -7.58
C GLY A 221 10.64 8.02 -7.01
N GLU A 222 10.00 9.17 -7.21
CA GLU A 222 8.54 9.34 -7.06
C GLU A 222 7.76 8.44 -8.04
#